data_AF-A0A6L9YUT1-F1
#
_entry.id   AF-A0A6L9YUT1-F1
#
_cell.length_a   1.000
_cell.length_b   1.000
_cell.length_c   1.000
_cell.angle_alpha   90.00
_cell.angle_beta   90.00
_cell.angle_gamma   90.00
#
_symmetry.space_group_name_H-M   'P 1'
#
loop_
_entity.id
_entity.type
_entity.pdbx_description
1 polymer ?
#
loop_
_entity_poly.entity_id
_entity_poly.type
_entity_poly.pdbx_seq_one_letter_code
_entity_poly.pdbx_strand_id
1 'polypeptide(L)'
;MVESEYEQWFSSTPPILCTGFNSSLKQIAPLFDWTNGYAALTQEDESTLTPGLFVVGPSVRHGDLIFCFIYKFRQRFAVVGNAIAQRLGIDTTTLEAYRREGLFLDDLSCCSNDCVC
;
A
#
# COMPACT_ATOMS: atom_id res chain seq x y z
N MET A 1 13.82 10.18 29.11
CA MET A 1 15.14 9.95 28.50
C MET A 1 14.88 9.65 27.04
N VAL A 2 15.34 10.51 26.14
CA VAL A 2 15.26 10.28 24.70
C VAL A 2 16.69 10.17 24.21
N GLU A 3 17.04 9.04 23.60
CA GLU A 3 18.39 8.77 23.10
C GLU A 3 18.47 9.06 21.60
N SER A 4 19.44 9.87 21.19
CA SER A 4 19.94 9.93 19.81
C SER A 4 21.38 9.39 19.78
N GLU A 5 21.92 9.07 18.60
CA GLU A 5 23.27 8.51 18.44
C GLU A 5 24.40 9.39 19.02
N TYR A 6 24.14 10.65 19.39
CA TYR A 6 25.19 11.59 19.80
C TYR A 6 24.88 12.49 21.02
N GLU A 7 23.65 12.50 21.57
CA GLU A 7 23.33 13.33 22.75
C GLU A 7 22.11 12.81 23.54
N GLN A 8 22.21 12.87 24.88
CA GLN A 8 21.09 12.53 25.79
C GLN A 8 20.35 13.78 26.23
N TRP A 9 19.04 13.83 25.95
CA TRP A 9 18.18 14.92 26.33
C TRP A 9 17.29 14.53 27.52
N PHE A 10 17.33 15.37 28.55
CA PHE A 10 16.49 15.22 29.74
C PHE A 10 15.31 16.19 29.67
N SER A 11 14.10 15.66 29.84
CA SER A 11 12.87 16.43 29.99
C SER A 11 12.15 15.96 31.25
N SER A 12 11.51 16.90 31.94
CA SER A 12 10.62 16.61 33.06
C SER A 12 9.25 16.06 32.63
N THR A 13 8.94 16.11 31.32
CA THR A 13 7.68 15.60 30.74
C THR A 13 7.91 14.33 29.93
N PRO A 14 6.90 13.42 29.86
CA PRO A 14 6.97 12.26 28.97
C PRO A 14 7.15 12.67 27.51
N PRO A 15 7.99 11.96 26.74
CA PRO A 15 8.19 12.28 25.33
C PRO A 15 6.94 11.97 24.50
N ILE A 16 6.69 12.77 23.48
CA ILE A 16 5.67 12.50 22.46
C ILE A 16 6.31 11.60 21.39
N LEU A 17 5.77 10.39 21.23
CA LEU A 17 6.28 9.42 20.25
C LEU A 17 5.54 9.57 18.92
N CYS A 18 6.22 10.14 17.92
CA CYS A 18 5.73 10.28 16.55
C CYS A 18 6.36 9.23 15.61
N THR A 19 6.46 7.98 16.04
CA THR A 19 7.18 6.90 15.34
C THR A 19 6.34 6.13 14.30
N GLY A 20 5.10 6.54 14.09
CA GLY A 20 4.18 5.92 13.13
C GLY A 20 3.48 4.68 13.65
N PHE A 21 3.13 3.77 12.75
CA PHE A 21 2.29 2.60 13.04
C PHE A 21 2.88 1.31 12.46
N ASN A 22 2.55 0.18 13.08
CA ASN A 22 2.76 -1.14 12.50
C ASN A 22 1.54 -1.55 11.67
N SER A 23 1.78 -2.16 10.51
CA SER A 23 0.72 -2.64 9.62
C SER A 23 -0.11 -3.76 10.28
N SER A 24 -1.43 -3.72 10.08
CA SER A 24 -2.36 -4.79 10.49
C SER A 24 -2.04 -6.13 9.83
N LEU A 25 -1.33 -6.13 8.69
CA LEU A 25 -0.86 -7.35 8.02
C LEU A 25 0.02 -8.21 8.93
N LYS A 26 0.66 -7.63 9.96
CA LYS A 26 1.43 -8.40 10.95
C LYS A 26 0.59 -9.41 11.73
N GLN A 27 -0.72 -9.18 11.87
CA GLN A 27 -1.62 -10.13 12.55
C GLN A 27 -1.82 -11.42 11.75
N ILE A 28 -1.65 -11.36 10.44
CA ILE A 28 -1.77 -12.47 9.50
C ILE A 28 -0.47 -12.65 8.70
N ALA A 29 0.67 -12.35 9.34
CA ALA A 29 1.98 -12.36 8.70
C ALA A 29 2.32 -13.66 7.95
N PRO A 30 1.94 -14.87 8.42
CA PRO A 30 2.22 -16.12 7.70
C PRO A 30 1.54 -16.27 6.34
N LEU A 31 0.59 -15.39 5.99
CA LEU A 31 -0.12 -15.43 4.70
C LEU A 31 0.56 -14.57 3.62
N PHE A 32 1.70 -13.95 3.93
CA PHE A 32 2.47 -13.10 3.03
C PHE A 32 3.95 -13.48 3.04
N ASP A 33 4.59 -13.37 1.89
CA ASP A 33 6.04 -13.17 1.86
C ASP A 33 6.38 -11.73 2.25
N TRP A 34 7.53 -11.53 2.87
CA TRP A 34 7.96 -10.22 3.34
C TRP A 34 9.31 -9.84 2.74
N THR A 35 9.40 -8.63 2.20
CA THR A 35 10.65 -8.06 1.67
C THR A 35 10.84 -6.67 2.25
N ASN A 36 12.01 -6.42 2.85
CA ASN A 36 12.35 -5.14 3.48
C ASN A 36 11.31 -4.63 4.50
N GLY A 37 10.63 -5.54 5.20
CA GLY A 37 9.62 -5.20 6.21
C GLY A 37 8.21 -4.94 5.67
N TYR A 38 7.96 -5.16 4.38
CA TYR A 38 6.65 -5.00 3.74
C TYR A 38 6.19 -6.32 3.11
N ALA A 39 4.87 -6.52 3.04
CA ALA A 39 4.29 -7.68 2.36
C ALA A 39 4.59 -7.58 0.84
N ALA A 40 5.11 -8.66 0.27
CA ALA A 40 5.29 -8.79 -1.16
C ALA A 40 3.93 -9.02 -1.82
N LEU A 41 3.61 -8.18 -2.81
CA LEU A 41 2.34 -8.22 -3.52
C LEU A 41 2.56 -8.38 -5.03
N THR A 42 1.60 -8.98 -5.71
CA THR A 42 1.52 -8.98 -7.17
C THR A 42 1.13 -7.59 -7.68
N GLN A 43 1.18 -7.38 -8.99
CA GLN A 43 0.72 -6.13 -9.63
C GLN A 43 -0.77 -5.83 -9.38
N GLU A 44 -1.55 -6.81 -8.89
CA GLU A 44 -2.98 -6.68 -8.57
C GLU A 44 -3.24 -6.50 -7.07
N ASP A 45 -2.20 -6.21 -6.27
CA ASP A 45 -2.24 -6.11 -4.80
C ASP A 45 -2.59 -7.42 -4.08
N GLU A 46 -2.33 -8.56 -4.71
CA GLU A 46 -2.54 -9.88 -4.13
C GLU A 46 -1.29 -10.37 -3.40
N SER A 47 -1.45 -11.15 -2.33
CA SER A 47 -0.34 -11.89 -1.72
C SER A 47 0.36 -12.80 -2.75
N THR A 48 1.69 -12.77 -2.78
CA THR A 48 2.48 -13.71 -3.59
C THR A 48 2.47 -15.13 -3.03
N LEU A 49 2.09 -15.30 -1.76
CA LEU A 49 2.10 -16.58 -1.06
C LEU A 49 0.70 -17.22 -0.98
N THR A 50 -0.34 -16.40 -0.79
CA THR A 50 -1.71 -16.88 -0.54
C THR A 50 -2.67 -16.39 -1.65
N PRO A 51 -3.00 -17.23 -2.65
CA PRO A 51 -3.94 -16.87 -3.70
C PRO A 51 -5.33 -16.51 -3.15
N GLY A 52 -5.95 -15.49 -3.72
CA GLY A 52 -7.24 -14.93 -3.32
C GLY A 52 -7.17 -13.93 -2.17
N LEU A 53 -6.00 -13.70 -1.57
CA LEU A 53 -5.83 -12.72 -0.50
C LEU A 53 -5.27 -11.40 -1.05
N PHE A 54 -6.11 -10.37 -1.06
CA PHE A 54 -5.77 -9.03 -1.56
C PHE A 54 -5.57 -8.04 -0.42
N VAL A 55 -4.71 -7.04 -0.66
CA VAL A 55 -4.44 -5.93 0.27
C VAL A 55 -4.93 -4.63 -0.34
N VAL A 56 -5.66 -3.85 0.44
CA VAL A 56 -6.10 -2.50 0.06
C VAL A 56 -5.78 -1.51 1.17
N GLY A 57 -5.65 -0.23 0.80
CA GLY A 57 -5.42 0.85 1.76
C GLY A 57 -3.95 1.26 1.92
N PRO A 58 -3.61 1.98 3.00
CA PRO A 58 -2.31 2.66 3.14
C PRO A 58 -1.12 1.71 3.32
N SER A 59 -1.37 0.41 3.55
CA SER A 59 -0.34 -0.62 3.68
C SER A 59 0.16 -1.16 2.34
N VAL A 60 -0.49 -0.83 1.22
CA VAL A 60 -0.06 -1.25 -0.13
C VAL A 60 1.23 -0.53 -0.51
N ARG A 61 2.20 -1.30 -1.00
CA ARG A 61 3.50 -0.78 -1.42
C ARG A 61 4.02 -1.57 -2.63
N HIS A 62 4.53 -0.83 -3.61
CA HIS A 62 5.18 -1.38 -4.81
C HIS A 62 6.54 -0.71 -5.01
N GLY A 63 7.62 -1.37 -4.56
CA GLY A 63 8.95 -0.77 -4.55
C GLY A 63 8.98 0.54 -3.75
N ASP A 64 9.26 1.66 -4.43
CA ASP A 64 9.26 3.01 -3.84
C ASP A 64 7.89 3.70 -3.88
N LEU A 65 6.89 3.09 -4.52
CA LEU A 65 5.52 3.60 -4.54
C LEU A 65 4.81 3.26 -3.23
N ILE A 66 4.63 4.29 -2.41
CA ILE A 66 3.93 4.22 -1.13
C ILE A 66 2.54 4.84 -1.27
N PHE A 67 1.52 4.05 -0.95
CA PHE A 67 0.12 4.45 -1.07
C PHE A 67 -0.46 5.00 0.24
N CYS A 68 0.31 5.75 1.02
CA CYS A 68 -0.12 6.22 2.35
C CYS A 68 -1.18 7.34 2.33
N PHE A 69 -1.48 7.92 1.16
CA PHE A 69 -2.51 8.94 1.00
C PHE A 69 -3.80 8.36 0.42
N ILE A 70 -4.95 8.82 0.92
CA ILE A 70 -6.29 8.40 0.48
C ILE A 70 -6.43 8.50 -1.04
N TYR A 71 -6.02 9.62 -1.62
CA TYR A 71 -6.15 9.83 -3.06
C TYR A 71 -5.28 8.88 -3.90
N LYS A 72 -4.23 8.29 -3.32
CA LYS A 72 -3.37 7.29 -3.97
C LYS A 72 -3.96 5.89 -3.81
N PHE A 73 -4.12 5.37 -2.57
CA PHE A 73 -4.55 3.98 -2.39
C PHE A 73 -5.94 3.70 -2.96
N ARG A 74 -6.83 4.71 -3.02
CA ARG A 74 -8.16 4.51 -3.59
C ARG A 74 -8.14 4.21 -5.09
N GLN A 75 -7.06 4.58 -5.80
CA GLN A 75 -6.90 4.29 -7.23
C GLN A 75 -6.63 2.79 -7.48
N ARG A 76 -6.33 2.03 -6.42
CA ARG A 76 -6.07 0.59 -6.48
C ARG A 76 -7.31 -0.27 -6.28
N PHE A 77 -8.41 0.29 -5.78
CA PHE A 77 -9.64 -0.47 -5.54
C PHE A 77 -10.20 -1.09 -6.83
N ALA A 78 -10.20 -0.35 -7.93
CA ALA A 78 -10.66 -0.87 -9.22
C ALA A 78 -9.73 -1.97 -9.78
N VAL A 79 -8.43 -1.93 -9.46
CA VAL A 79 -7.46 -2.97 -9.84
C VAL A 79 -7.81 -4.30 -9.17
N VAL A 80 -7.96 -4.28 -7.85
CA VAL A 80 -8.35 -5.48 -7.08
C VAL A 80 -9.72 -5.98 -7.51
N GLY A 81 -10.69 -5.06 -7.69
CA GLY A 81 -12.03 -5.41 -8.18
C GLY A 81 -12.01 -6.08 -9.55
N ASN A 82 -11.20 -5.57 -10.48
CA ASN A 82 -11.04 -6.15 -11.81
C ASN A 82 -10.42 -7.57 -11.73
N ALA A 83 -9.36 -7.75 -10.94
CA ALA A 83 -8.72 -9.05 -10.75
C ALA A 83 -9.70 -10.11 -10.22
N ILE A 84 -10.50 -9.77 -9.22
CA ILE A 84 -11.53 -10.66 -8.65
C ILE A 84 -12.61 -10.96 -9.70
N ALA A 85 -13.15 -9.94 -10.36
CA ALA A 85 -14.23 -10.08 -11.33
C ALA A 85 -13.82 -10.96 -12.52
N GLN A 86 -12.61 -10.77 -13.05
CA GLN A 86 -12.07 -11.59 -14.14
C GLN A 86 -11.97 -13.06 -13.75
N ARG A 87 -11.50 -13.38 -12.53
CA ARG A 87 -11.41 -14.76 -12.03
C ARG A 87 -12.79 -15.41 -11.85
N LEU A 88 -13.80 -14.62 -11.55
CA LEU A 88 -15.19 -15.09 -11.39
C LEU A 88 -15.99 -15.07 -12.70
N GLY A 89 -15.41 -14.60 -13.82
CA GLY A 89 -16.12 -14.46 -15.09
C GLY A 89 -17.23 -13.39 -15.06
N ILE A 90 -17.08 -12.37 -14.21
CA ILE A 90 -18.03 -11.26 -14.08
C ILE A 90 -17.59 -10.13 -15.03
N ASP A 91 -18.57 -9.50 -15.71
CA ASP A 91 -18.32 -8.34 -16.57
C ASP A 91 -17.70 -7.17 -15.79
N THR A 92 -16.58 -6.64 -16.30
CA THR A 92 -15.83 -5.54 -15.68
C THR A 92 -16.09 -4.19 -16.33
N THR A 93 -17.00 -4.10 -17.31
CA THR A 93 -17.31 -2.85 -18.04
C THR A 93 -17.69 -1.70 -17.10
N THR A 94 -18.32 -1.99 -15.96
CA THR A 94 -18.68 -0.97 -14.96
C THR A 94 -17.45 -0.27 -14.34
N LEU A 95 -16.28 -0.92 -14.31
CA LEU A 95 -15.05 -0.37 -13.75
C LEU A 95 -14.42 0.72 -14.64
N GLU A 96 -14.81 0.83 -15.91
CA GLU A 96 -14.33 1.89 -16.81
C GLU A 96 -14.76 3.30 -16.35
N ALA A 97 -15.80 3.42 -15.54
CA ALA A 97 -16.11 4.67 -14.85
C ALA A 97 -14.97 5.12 -13.92
N TYR A 98 -14.34 4.18 -13.21
CA TYR A 98 -13.22 4.49 -12.31
C TYR A 98 -11.98 4.89 -13.09
N ARG A 99 -11.73 4.29 -14.25
CA ARG A 99 -10.62 4.68 -15.13
C ARG A 99 -10.74 6.13 -15.58
N ARG A 100 -11.93 6.55 -16.02
CA ARG A 100 -12.20 7.93 -16.44
C ARG A 100 -11.99 8.95 -15.32
N GLU A 101 -12.27 8.58 -14.08
CA GLU A 101 -12.08 9.44 -12.91
C GLU A 101 -10.66 9.36 -12.30
N GLY A 102 -9.73 8.65 -12.95
CA GLY A 102 -8.35 8.48 -12.45
C GLY A 102 -8.27 7.62 -11.18
N LEU A 103 -9.23 6.73 -10.97
CA LEU A 103 -9.36 5.82 -9.82
C LEU A 103 -9.07 4.35 -10.19
N PHE A 104 -8.43 4.12 -11.33
CA PHE A 104 -8.00 2.80 -11.79
C PHE A 104 -6.54 2.89 -12.23
N LEU A 105 -5.63 2.79 -11.25
CA LEU A 105 -4.19 2.82 -11.48
C LEU A 105 -3.68 1.40 -11.67
N ASP A 106 -3.79 0.86 -12.89
CA ASP A 106 -3.31 -0.47 -13.27
C ASP A 106 -1.89 -0.48 -13.85
N ASP A 107 -1.39 0.68 -14.30
CA ASP A 107 0.00 0.86 -14.70
C ASP A 107 0.80 1.63 -13.63
N LEU A 108 1.78 0.96 -13.03
CA LEU A 108 2.67 1.52 -12.01
C LEU A 108 3.96 2.13 -12.59
N SER A 109 4.18 2.04 -13.90
CA SER A 109 5.40 2.55 -14.55
C SER A 109 5.47 4.08 -14.56
N CYS A 110 4.34 4.78 -14.41
CA CYS A 110 4.22 6.21 -14.69
C CYS A 110 4.46 7.13 -13.46
N CYS A 111 4.91 6.62 -12.32
CA CYS A 111 5.01 7.39 -11.07
C CYS A 111 6.41 7.97 -10.76
N SER A 112 7.25 8.23 -11.76
CA SER A 112 8.41 9.11 -11.62
C SER A 112 7.91 10.56 -11.62
N ASN A 113 7.56 11.06 -10.45
CA ASN A 113 7.01 12.40 -10.24
C ASN A 113 8.09 13.49 -10.34
N ASP A 114 8.95 13.41 -11.35
CA ASP A 114 9.90 14.46 -11.67
C ASP A 114 9.17 15.47 -12.55
N CYS A 115 8.52 16.45 -11.91
CA CYS A 115 8.08 17.65 -12.60
C CYS A 115 9.32 18.31 -13.23
N VAL A 116 9.35 18.37 -14.56
CA VAL A 116 10.33 19.20 -15.26
C VAL A 116 9.90 20.65 -15.03
N CYS A 117 10.72 21.39 -14.27
CA CYS A 117 10.53 22.81 -13.99
C CYS A 117 10.67 23.67 -15.24
#